data_AF-X1MRU5-F1
#
_entry.id   AF-X1MRU5-F1
#
_cell.length_a   1.000
_cell.length_b   1.000
_cell.length_c   1.000
_cell.angle_alpha   90.00
_cell.angle_beta   90.00
_cell.angle_gamma   90.00
#
_symmetry.space_group_name_H-M   'P 1'
#
loop_
_entity.id
_entity.type
_entity.pdbx_description
1 polymer ?
#
loop_
_entity_poly.entity_id
_entity_poly.type
_entity_poly.pdbx_seq_one_letter_code
_entity_poly.pdbx_strand_id
1 'polypeptide(L)'
;QVIRKWIKGIHYTNAKDKGAYLVKAIRENWQVPEEYLKAEEREKREKEQEKVRLAKERKEKEEQKRKQKEAEKLDKIYNSLSSLKRKEIEEEARKRLPAFWKERLMKEKGKLSKLTKAALEDERRKVIKDRIASGRTESENSKV
;
A
#
# COMPACT_ATOMS: atom_id res chain seq x y z
N GLN A 1 29.12 28.59 -5.23
CA GLN A 1 28.15 28.00 -4.28
C GLN A 1 27.86 28.90 -3.08
N VAL A 2 28.89 29.51 -2.46
CA VAL A 2 28.80 30.34 -1.25
C VAL A 2 27.84 31.54 -1.39
N ILE A 3 27.91 32.29 -2.50
CA ILE A 3 27.04 33.46 -2.76
C ILE A 3 25.54 33.07 -2.73
N ARG A 4 25.16 31.94 -3.35
CA ARG A 4 23.76 31.48 -3.36
C ARG A 4 23.26 31.05 -1.98
N LYS A 5 24.12 30.43 -1.17
CA LYS A 5 23.80 30.07 0.21
C LYS A 5 23.62 31.33 1.06
N TRP A 6 24.47 32.33 0.88
CA TRP A 6 24.35 33.62 1.57
C TRP A 6 23.14 34.44 1.14
N ILE A 7 22.77 34.46 -0.14
CA ILE A 7 21.53 35.11 -0.61
C ILE A 7 20.29 34.50 0.08
N LYS A 8 20.30 33.19 0.36
CA LYS A 8 19.21 32.53 1.10
C LYS A 8 19.34 32.73 2.62
N GLY A 9 20.55 32.62 3.14
CA GLY A 9 20.85 32.74 4.57
C GLY A 9 20.68 34.14 5.13
N ILE A 10 20.83 35.19 4.32
CA ILE A 10 20.69 36.60 4.75
C ILE A 10 19.30 36.91 5.32
N HIS A 11 18.28 36.13 4.94
CA HIS A 11 16.93 36.25 5.49
C HIS A 11 16.83 35.81 6.96
N TYR A 12 17.80 35.02 7.43
CA TYR A 12 17.96 34.56 8.80
C TYR A 12 18.92 35.46 9.61
N THR A 13 19.22 36.66 9.10
CA THR A 13 20.03 37.66 9.79
C THR A 13 19.21 38.92 10.04
N ASN A 14 19.48 39.57 11.17
CA ASN A 14 18.84 40.84 11.55
C ASN A 14 19.57 42.07 10.97
N ALA A 15 20.36 41.90 9.90
CA ALA A 15 21.12 42.99 9.30
C ALA A 15 20.19 44.04 8.68
N LYS A 16 20.40 45.30 9.07
CA LYS A 16 19.65 46.46 8.54
C LYS A 16 19.98 46.73 7.06
N ASP A 17 21.27 46.68 6.71
CA ASP A 17 21.74 46.68 5.32
C ASP A 17 22.25 45.28 4.96
N LYS A 18 21.37 44.51 4.31
CA LYS A 18 21.63 43.13 3.89
C LYS A 18 22.66 43.04 2.76
N GLY A 19 22.77 44.07 1.92
CA GLY A 19 23.71 44.12 0.81
C GLY A 19 25.14 44.30 1.28
N ALA A 20 25.37 45.31 2.11
CA ALA A 20 26.68 45.56 2.73
C ALA A 20 27.12 44.38 3.61
N TYR A 21 26.19 43.81 4.38
CA TYR A 21 26.45 42.64 5.22
C TYR A 21 26.87 41.42 4.40
N LEU A 22 26.18 41.14 3.29
CA LEU A 22 26.50 40.02 2.41
C LEU A 22 27.88 40.16 1.74
N VAL A 23 28.22 41.37 1.26
CA VAL A 23 29.55 41.65 0.68
C VAL A 23 30.65 41.46 1.74
N LYS A 24 30.44 41.96 2.96
CA LYS A 24 31.38 41.79 4.08
C LYS A 24 31.55 40.31 4.45
N ALA A 25 30.45 39.58 4.61
CA ALA A 25 30.45 38.17 4.95
C ALA A 25 31.17 37.30 3.91
N ILE A 26 31.03 37.61 2.62
CA ILE A 26 31.74 36.91 1.55
C ILE A 26 33.24 37.27 1.56
N ARG A 27 33.59 38.56 1.71
CA ARG A 27 34.98 39.04 1.72
C ARG A 27 35.78 38.47 2.90
N GLU A 28 35.13 38.33 4.06
CA GLU A 28 35.73 37.81 5.29
C GLU A 28 35.50 36.30 5.47
N ASN A 29 34.90 35.62 4.47
CA ASN A 29 34.63 34.18 4.46
C ASN A 29 33.86 33.68 5.70
N TRP A 30 32.84 34.44 6.13
CA TRP A 30 31.99 34.08 7.25
C TRP A 30 31.13 32.84 6.94
N GLN A 31 30.80 32.08 7.97
CA GLN A 31 29.81 31.00 7.88
C GLN A 31 28.39 31.55 7.81
N VAL A 32 27.54 30.88 7.02
CA VAL A 32 26.12 31.22 6.92
C VAL A 32 25.41 31.01 8.26
N PRO A 33 24.31 31.73 8.53
CA PRO A 33 23.61 31.64 9.80
C PRO A 33 23.18 30.22 10.15
N GLU A 34 23.31 29.86 11.42
CA GLU A 34 22.97 28.52 11.92
C GLU A 34 21.50 28.18 11.70
N GLU A 35 20.60 29.16 11.84
CA GLU A 35 19.17 28.99 11.57
C GLU A 35 18.88 28.60 10.12
N TYR A 36 19.65 29.15 9.17
CA TYR A 36 19.55 28.77 7.76
C TYR A 36 19.99 27.32 7.53
N LEU A 37 21.09 26.89 8.17
CA LEU A 37 21.56 25.50 8.08
C LEU A 37 20.54 24.53 8.67
N LYS A 38 19.99 24.85 9.85
CA LYS A 38 18.91 24.08 10.50
C LYS A 38 17.67 24.00 9.61
N ALA A 39 17.28 25.09 8.94
CA ALA A 39 16.16 25.10 8.00
C ALA A 39 16.43 24.24 6.77
N GLU A 40 17.63 24.34 6.18
CA GLU A 40 18.03 23.54 5.01
C GLU A 40 18.05 22.03 5.32
N GLU A 41 18.52 21.65 6.50
CA GLU A 41 18.49 20.26 6.96
C GLU A 41 17.07 19.74 7.19
N ARG A 42 16.19 20.54 7.80
CA ARG A 42 14.78 20.17 7.97
C ARG A 42 14.08 19.97 6.64
N GLU A 43 14.26 20.90 5.70
CA GLU A 43 13.67 20.80 4.36
C GLU A 43 14.15 19.54 3.63
N LYS A 44 15.44 19.19 3.76
CA LYS A 44 15.98 17.94 3.20
C LYS A 44 15.33 16.71 3.83
N ARG A 45 15.25 16.66 5.17
CA ARG A 45 14.61 15.55 5.89
C ARG A 45 13.14 15.41 5.52
N GLU A 46 12.40 16.50 5.42
CA GLU A 46 10.99 16.50 5.02
C GLU A 46 10.83 15.97 3.59
N LYS A 47 11.67 16.41 2.65
CA LYS A 47 11.65 15.89 1.26
C LYS A 47 11.99 14.41 1.20
N GLU A 48 12.93 13.93 2.01
CA GLU A 48 13.26 12.51 2.09
C GLU A 48 12.10 11.70 2.67
N GLN A 49 11.50 12.16 3.77
CA GLN A 49 10.33 11.53 4.37
C GLN A 49 9.14 11.50 3.41
N GLU A 50 8.91 12.57 2.66
CA GLU A 50 7.86 12.64 1.66
C GLU A 50 8.09 11.64 0.53
N LYS A 51 9.33 11.53 0.01
CA LYS A 51 9.69 10.52 -0.99
C LYS A 51 9.43 9.11 -0.48
N VAL A 52 9.80 8.81 0.77
CA VAL A 52 9.55 7.51 1.41
C VAL A 52 8.05 7.25 1.54
N ARG A 53 7.27 8.23 2.00
CA ARG A 53 5.81 8.13 2.14
C ARG A 53 5.15 7.84 0.79
N LEU A 54 5.50 8.61 -0.24
CA LEU A 54 4.98 8.42 -1.60
C LEU A 54 5.36 7.05 -2.17
N ALA A 55 6.58 6.58 -1.92
CA ALA A 55 7.00 5.24 -2.35
C ALA A 55 6.20 4.13 -1.64
N LYS A 56 5.96 4.27 -0.34
CA LYS A 56 5.14 3.34 0.45
C LYS A 56 3.69 3.29 -0.06
N GLU A 57 3.08 4.45 -0.25
CA GLU A 57 1.71 4.56 -0.77
C GLU A 57 1.57 3.95 -2.18
N ARG A 58 2.55 4.18 -3.06
CA ARG A 58 2.58 3.55 -4.39
C ARG A 58 2.65 2.04 -4.30
N LYS A 59 3.51 1.49 -3.44
CA LYS A 59 3.62 0.05 -3.21
C LYS A 59 2.33 -0.55 -2.68
N GLU A 60 1.70 0.09 -1.68
CA GLU A 60 0.42 -0.35 -1.13
C GLU A 60 -0.69 -0.34 -2.19
N LYS A 61 -0.78 0.72 -3.00
CA LYS A 61 -1.75 0.81 -4.12
C LYS A 61 -1.51 -0.28 -5.17
N GLU A 62 -0.26 -0.56 -5.50
CA GLU A 62 0.07 -1.61 -6.46
C GLU A 62 -0.27 -3.00 -5.91
N GLU A 63 0.05 -3.27 -4.65
CA GLU A 63 -0.28 -4.53 -3.99
C GLU A 63 -1.80 -4.74 -3.91
N GLN A 64 -2.56 -3.69 -3.55
CA GLN A 64 -4.03 -3.74 -3.56
C GLN A 64 -4.58 -4.05 -4.96
N LYS A 65 -4.06 -3.40 -6.00
CA LYS A 65 -4.46 -3.71 -7.39
C LYS A 65 -4.13 -5.14 -7.79
N ARG A 66 -2.98 -5.67 -7.38
CA ARG A 66 -2.59 -7.07 -7.63
C ARG A 66 -3.55 -8.03 -6.92
N LYS A 67 -3.85 -7.79 -5.65
CA LYS A 67 -4.83 -8.57 -4.87
C LYS A 67 -6.21 -8.54 -5.49
N GLN A 68 -6.69 -7.38 -5.93
CA GLN A 68 -7.99 -7.24 -6.61
C GLN A 68 -8.03 -8.02 -7.94
N LYS A 69 -6.99 -7.90 -8.78
CA LYS A 69 -6.91 -8.65 -10.03
C LYS A 69 -6.85 -10.16 -9.81
N GLU A 70 -6.11 -10.61 -8.81
CA GLU A 70 -6.04 -12.03 -8.46
C GLU A 70 -7.38 -12.54 -7.95
N ALA A 71 -8.02 -11.77 -7.07
CA ALA A 71 -9.38 -12.02 -6.61
C ALA A 71 -10.33 -12.18 -7.81
N GLU A 72 -10.41 -11.21 -8.72
CA GLU A 72 -11.26 -11.28 -9.91
C GLU A 72 -11.00 -12.51 -10.77
N LYS A 73 -9.72 -12.90 -10.96
CA LYS A 73 -9.37 -14.13 -11.69
C LYS A 73 -9.96 -15.38 -11.02
N LEU A 74 -9.84 -15.48 -9.69
CA LEU A 74 -10.38 -16.62 -8.95
C LEU A 74 -11.91 -16.66 -8.97
N ASP A 75 -12.56 -15.49 -8.95
CA ASP A 75 -14.02 -15.43 -9.10
C ASP A 75 -14.47 -15.87 -10.50
N LYS A 76 -13.73 -15.49 -11.55
CA LYS A 76 -14.01 -15.97 -12.92
C LYS A 76 -13.88 -17.49 -13.00
N ILE A 77 -12.83 -18.06 -12.39
CA ILE A 77 -12.65 -19.52 -12.31
C ILE A 77 -13.81 -20.16 -11.54
N TYR A 78 -14.17 -19.62 -10.39
CA TYR A 78 -15.31 -20.13 -9.61
C TYR A 78 -16.61 -20.12 -10.44
N ASN A 79 -16.85 -19.01 -11.15
CA ASN A 79 -18.05 -18.81 -11.97
C ASN A 79 -18.02 -19.57 -13.30
N SER A 80 -16.92 -20.23 -13.68
CA SER A 80 -16.90 -21.15 -14.82
C SER A 80 -17.06 -22.62 -14.41
N LEU A 81 -16.87 -22.96 -13.12
CA LEU A 81 -17.05 -24.32 -12.62
C LEU A 81 -18.51 -24.79 -12.66
N SER A 82 -18.72 -26.10 -12.73
CA SER A 82 -20.06 -26.70 -12.62
C SER A 82 -20.68 -26.47 -11.23
N SER A 83 -22.01 -26.51 -11.14
CA SER A 83 -22.74 -26.29 -9.89
C SER A 83 -22.33 -27.24 -8.76
N LEU A 84 -21.98 -28.49 -9.11
CA LEU A 84 -21.53 -29.51 -8.18
C LEU A 84 -20.15 -29.16 -7.60
N LYS A 85 -19.19 -28.76 -8.45
CA LYS A 85 -17.85 -28.32 -8.02
C LYS A 85 -17.90 -27.04 -7.18
N ARG A 86 -18.79 -26.11 -7.52
CA ARG A 86 -18.99 -24.89 -6.71
C ARG A 86 -19.47 -25.23 -5.31
N LYS A 87 -20.44 -26.13 -5.17
CA LYS A 87 -20.93 -26.59 -3.86
C LYS A 87 -19.84 -27.25 -3.04
N GLU A 88 -19.01 -28.10 -3.64
CA GLU A 88 -17.87 -28.72 -2.95
C GLU A 88 -16.88 -27.69 -2.39
N ILE A 89 -16.53 -26.70 -3.22
CA ILE A 89 -15.62 -25.62 -2.81
C ILE A 89 -16.25 -24.77 -1.70
N GLU A 90 -17.55 -24.49 -1.79
CA GLU A 90 -18.27 -23.72 -0.77
C GLU A 90 -18.31 -24.47 0.57
N GLU A 91 -18.58 -25.77 0.57
CA GLU A 91 -18.57 -26.60 1.77
C GLU A 91 -17.16 -26.72 2.37
N GLU A 92 -16.13 -26.88 1.54
CA GLU A 92 -14.74 -26.89 1.99
C GLU A 92 -14.33 -25.54 2.60
N ALA A 93 -14.69 -24.43 1.97
CA ALA A 93 -14.44 -23.09 2.49
C ALA A 93 -15.16 -22.87 3.84
N ARG A 94 -16.42 -23.29 3.95
CA ARG A 94 -17.19 -23.23 5.22
C ARG A 94 -16.53 -24.05 6.33
N LYS A 95 -15.97 -25.22 6.00
CA LYS A 95 -15.24 -26.07 6.98
C LYS A 95 -13.94 -25.43 7.45
N ARG A 96 -13.23 -24.70 6.58
CA ARG A 96 -11.98 -24.01 6.92
C ARG A 96 -12.19 -22.70 7.68
N LEU A 97 -13.39 -22.12 7.64
CA LEU A 97 -13.67 -20.89 8.38
C LEU A 97 -13.40 -21.05 9.90
N PRO A 98 -12.84 -20.02 10.55
CA PRO A 98 -12.74 -19.96 12.00
C PRO A 98 -14.11 -20.09 12.69
N ALA A 99 -14.13 -20.63 13.91
CA ALA A 99 -15.36 -20.88 14.69
C ALA A 99 -16.24 -19.62 14.83
N PHE A 100 -15.61 -18.46 15.08
CA PHE A 100 -16.28 -17.15 15.13
C PHE A 100 -17.11 -16.86 13.87
N TRP A 101 -16.54 -17.11 12.68
CA TRP A 101 -17.24 -16.86 11.42
C TRP A 101 -18.32 -17.89 11.15
N LYS A 102 -18.10 -19.16 11.50
CA LYS A 102 -19.10 -20.22 11.39
C LYS A 102 -20.35 -19.92 12.23
N GLU A 103 -20.15 -19.52 13.48
CA GLU A 103 -21.24 -19.17 14.39
C GLU A 103 -22.04 -17.98 13.86
N ARG A 104 -21.35 -16.96 13.34
CA ARG A 104 -21.99 -15.80 12.71
C ARG A 104 -22.76 -16.17 11.45
N LEU A 105 -22.22 -17.06 10.62
CA LEU A 105 -22.88 -17.60 9.42
C LEU A 105 -24.18 -18.33 9.79
N MET A 106 -24.16 -19.13 10.85
CA MET A 106 -25.32 -19.89 11.33
C MET A 106 -26.41 -18.99 11.92
N LYS A 107 -26.01 -17.87 12.55
CA LYS A 107 -26.95 -16.86 13.08
C LYS A 107 -27.59 -16.03 11.96
N GLU A 108 -26.87 -15.74 10.89
CA GLU A 108 -27.32 -14.87 9.79
C GLU A 108 -28.18 -15.60 8.72
N LYS A 109 -29.12 -16.49 9.11
CA LYS A 109 -29.98 -17.40 8.29
C LYS A 109 -30.75 -16.75 7.09
N GLY A 110 -30.07 -16.12 6.15
CA GLY A 110 -30.62 -15.52 4.92
C GLY A 110 -30.06 -14.15 4.55
N LYS A 111 -29.55 -13.37 5.52
CA LYS A 111 -29.00 -12.02 5.25
C LYS A 111 -27.59 -11.87 5.83
N LEU A 112 -26.63 -12.49 5.15
CA LEU A 112 -25.22 -12.38 5.53
C LEU A 112 -24.76 -10.92 5.49
N SER A 113 -24.12 -10.47 6.56
CA SER A 113 -23.44 -9.18 6.62
C SER A 113 -22.35 -9.10 5.54
N LYS A 114 -22.04 -7.89 5.08
CA LYS A 114 -20.97 -7.65 4.08
C LYS A 114 -19.64 -8.28 4.52
N LEU A 115 -19.34 -8.23 5.83
CA LEU A 115 -18.13 -8.81 6.40
C LEU A 115 -18.15 -10.35 6.37
N THR A 116 -19.27 -10.96 6.76
CA THR A 116 -19.43 -12.41 6.76
C THR A 116 -19.35 -12.99 5.35
N LYS A 117 -19.94 -12.29 4.36
CA LYS A 117 -19.81 -12.65 2.94
C LYS A 117 -18.36 -12.57 2.48
N ALA A 118 -17.67 -11.45 2.77
CA ALA A 118 -16.27 -11.26 2.39
C ALA A 118 -15.35 -12.33 2.98
N ALA A 119 -15.57 -12.73 4.25
CA ALA A 119 -14.80 -13.79 4.90
C ALA A 119 -14.99 -15.16 4.21
N LEU A 120 -16.23 -15.50 3.84
CA LEU A 120 -16.52 -16.73 3.10
C LEU A 120 -15.91 -16.71 1.68
N GLU A 121 -15.99 -15.58 0.98
CA GLU A 121 -15.39 -15.40 -0.34
C GLU A 121 -13.86 -15.49 -0.31
N ASP A 122 -13.20 -14.94 0.71
CA ASP A 122 -11.75 -15.04 0.88
C ASP A 122 -11.32 -16.50 1.06
N GLU A 123 -12.02 -17.25 1.91
CA GLU A 123 -11.72 -18.65 2.15
C GLU A 123 -12.00 -19.52 0.90
N ARG A 124 -13.07 -19.21 0.16
CA ARG A 124 -13.36 -19.81 -1.15
C ARG A 124 -12.20 -19.61 -2.13
N ARG A 125 -11.68 -18.38 -2.23
CA ARG A 125 -10.54 -18.06 -3.10
C ARG A 125 -9.29 -18.85 -2.70
N LYS A 126 -9.02 -19.03 -1.40
CA LYS A 126 -7.92 -19.89 -0.91
C LYS A 126 -8.09 -21.35 -1.32
N VAL A 127 -9.28 -21.92 -1.13
CA VAL A 127 -9.56 -23.30 -1.56
C VAL A 127 -9.32 -23.47 -3.07
N ILE A 128 -9.75 -22.50 -3.89
CA ILE A 128 -9.49 -22.53 -5.34
C ILE A 128 -7.99 -22.46 -5.64
N LYS A 129 -7.25 -21.55 -4.98
CA LYS A 129 -5.79 -21.46 -5.13
C LYS A 129 -5.10 -22.78 -4.78
N ASP A 130 -5.47 -23.38 -3.66
CA ASP A 130 -4.89 -24.65 -3.20
C ASP A 130 -5.19 -25.78 -4.19
N ARG A 131 -6.41 -25.86 -4.73
CA ARG A 131 -6.78 -26.87 -5.74
C ARG A 131 -6.01 -26.71 -7.05
N ILE A 132 -5.74 -25.47 -7.47
CA ILE A 132 -4.92 -25.17 -8.65
C ILE A 132 -3.47 -25.56 -8.36
N ALA A 133 -2.92 -25.18 -7.21
CA ALA A 133 -1.55 -25.52 -6.81
C ALA A 133 -1.34 -27.04 -6.64
N SER A 134 -2.37 -27.77 -6.21
CA SER A 134 -2.34 -29.22 -6.05
C SER A 134 -2.60 -30.00 -7.35
N GLY A 135 -2.67 -29.35 -8.52
CA GLY A 135 -2.91 -30.00 -9.81
C GLY A 135 -4.31 -30.64 -9.97
N ARG A 136 -5.24 -30.42 -9.03
CA ARG A 136 -6.60 -31.01 -9.08
C ARG A 136 -7.50 -30.39 -10.14
N THR A 137 -7.01 -29.38 -10.86
CA THR A 137 -7.69 -28.72 -11.98
C THR A 137 -7.18 -29.16 -13.36
N GLU A 138 -6.10 -29.96 -13.44
CA GLU A 138 -5.53 -30.39 -14.74
C GLU A 138 -6.33 -31.52 -15.42
N SER A 139 -7.26 -32.20 -14.73
CA SER A 139 -7.95 -33.36 -15.32
C SER A 139 -9.12 -33.04 -16.26
N GLU A 140 -9.46 -31.76 -16.52
CA GLU A 140 -10.71 -31.43 -17.24
C GLU A 140 -10.61 -30.32 -18.29
N ASN A 141 -9.41 -29.92 -18.72
CA ASN A 141 -9.26 -29.20 -20.00
C ASN A 141 -8.90 -30.14 -21.17
N SER A 142 -8.89 -31.46 -20.96
CA SER A 142 -8.55 -32.47 -21.98
C SER A 142 -9.77 -33.15 -22.62
N LYS A 143 -10.95 -32.53 -22.57
CA LYS A 143 -12.15 -32.99 -23.30
C LYS A 143 -12.91 -31.80 -23.90
N VAL A 144 -12.32 -31.18 -24.92
CA VAL A 144 -13.03 -30.52 -26.02
C VAL A 144 -12.35 -30.94 -27.31
#